data_AF-A0A931YFR4-F1
#
_entry.id   AF-A0A931YFR4-F1
#
_cell.length_a   1.000
_cell.length_b   1.000
_cell.length_c   1.000
_cell.angle_alpha   90.00
_cell.angle_beta   90.00
_cell.angle_gamma   90.00
#
_symmetry.space_group_name_H-M   'P 1'
#
loop_
_entity.id
_entity.type
_entity.pdbx_description
1 polymer ?
#
loop_
_entity_poly.entity_id
_entity_poly.type
_entity_poly.pdbx_seq_one_letter_code
_entity_poly.pdbx_strand_id
1 'polypeptide(L)' 'MSPDLEAALRRAKYMYLTTYGPTGEPGTVPTWLWPHDGAVYFTTQRASLKARRIQRNGRVTVHVGR' A
#
# COMPACT_ATOMS: atom_id res chain seq x y z
N MET A 1 -10.80 -3.85 -10.55
CA MET A 1 -9.62 -4.69 -10.32
C MET A 1 -9.73 -5.91 -11.22
N SER A 2 -8.65 -6.39 -11.86
CA SER A 2 -8.75 -7.62 -12.65
C SER A 2 -8.94 -8.83 -11.72
N PRO A 3 -9.62 -9.91 -12.17
CA PRO A 3 -9.78 -11.13 -11.37
C PRO A 3 -8.44 -11.71 -10.88
N ASP A 4 -7.41 -11.68 -11.73
CA ASP A 4 -6.08 -12.18 -11.37
C ASP A 4 -5.42 -11.37 -10.26
N LEU A 5 -5.58 -10.03 -10.29
CA LEU A 5 -5.06 -9.15 -9.24
C LEU A 5 -5.79 -9.37 -7.92
N GLU A 6 -7.12 -9.54 -7.96
CA GLU A 6 -7.89 -9.85 -6.76
C GLU A 6 -7.46 -11.19 -6.14
N ALA A 7 -7.27 -12.21 -6.97
CA ALA A 7 -6.78 -13.52 -6.54
C ALA A 7 -5.35 -13.43 -5.96
N ALA A 8 -4.47 -12.61 -6.55
CA ALA A 8 -3.13 -12.36 -6.02
C ALA A 8 -3.17 -11.66 -4.65
N LEU A 9 -4.00 -10.63 -4.50
CA LEU A 9 -4.20 -9.92 -3.23
C LEU A 9 -4.74 -10.84 -2.13
N ARG A 10 -5.69 -11.71 -2.44
CA ARG A 10 -6.26 -12.67 -1.47
C ARG A 10 -5.25 -13.72 -0.98
N ARG A 11 -4.25 -14.07 -1.80
CA ARG A 11 -3.20 -15.03 -1.42
C ARG A 11 -2.01 -14.37 -0.71
N ALA A 12 -1.79 -13.08 -0.94
CA ALA A 12 -0.65 -12.37 -0.37
C ALA A 12 -0.81 -12.20 1.15
N LYS A 13 0.29 -12.42 1.88
CA LYS A 13 0.37 -12.10 3.32
C LYS A 13 0.81 -10.64 3.55
N TYR A 14 1.60 -10.13 2.62
CA TYR A 14 2.16 -8.79 2.65
C TYR A 14 1.99 -8.11 1.30
N MET A 15 1.85 -6.79 1.35
CA MET A 15 2.03 -5.92 0.20
C MET A 15 3.23 -5.00 0.42
N TYR A 16 3.85 -4.60 -0.67
CA TYR A 16 4.90 -3.59 -0.68
C TYR A 16 4.27 -2.24 -1.02
N LEU A 17 4.19 -1.37 -0.03
CA LEU A 17 3.62 -0.04 -0.16
C LEU A 17 4.74 0.97 -0.37
N THR A 18 4.75 1.59 -1.55
CA THR A 18 5.62 2.73 -1.86
C THR A 18 4.85 4.02 -1.62
N THR A 19 5.40 4.89 -0.79
CA THR A 19 4.92 6.27 -0.58
C THR A 19 5.98 7.27 -1.04
N TYR A 20 5.55 8.44 -1.48
CA TYR A 20 6.42 9.46 -2.06
C TYR A 20 6.49 10.69 -1.16
N GLY A 21 7.68 11.13 -0.81
CA GLY A 21 7.83 12.31 0.03
C GLY A 21 7.82 13.63 -0.75
N PRO A 22 8.26 14.73 -0.10
CA PRO A 22 8.06 16.09 -0.57
C PRO A 22 8.42 16.35 -2.02
N THR A 23 9.58 15.85 -2.41
CA THR A 23 10.22 16.06 -3.71
C THR A 23 10.04 14.85 -4.65
N GLY A 24 9.22 13.88 -4.26
CA GLY A 24 8.91 12.69 -5.04
C GLY A 24 9.78 11.49 -4.73
N GLU A 25 10.62 11.55 -3.68
CA GLU A 25 11.49 10.45 -3.30
C GLU A 25 10.68 9.23 -2.80
N PRO A 26 10.94 8.02 -3.32
CA PRO A 26 10.18 6.83 -2.95
C PRO A 26 10.65 6.24 -1.63
N GLY A 27 9.72 5.67 -0.85
CA GLY A 27 10.03 4.77 0.25
C GLY A 27 9.08 3.58 0.24
N THR A 28 9.64 2.37 0.08
CA THR A 28 8.89 1.12 0.01
C THR A 28 9.04 0.35 1.33
N VAL A 29 7.92 -0.11 1.86
CA VAL A 29 7.88 -0.90 3.10
C VAL A 29 6.87 -2.04 2.98
N PRO A 30 7.20 -3.24 3.50
CA PRO A 30 6.22 -4.31 3.60
C PRO A 30 5.17 -3.95 4.67
N THR A 31 3.92 -4.27 4.41
CA THR A 31 2.81 -4.18 5.37
C THR A 31 1.82 -5.29 5.13
N TRP A 32 1.13 -5.70 6.19
CA TRP A 32 -0.06 -6.54 6.06
C TRP A 32 -1.12 -5.80 5.24
N LEU A 33 -1.92 -6.57 4.53
CA LEU A 33 -3.03 -6.08 3.71
C LEU A 33 -4.32 -6.80 4.10
N TRP A 34 -5.43 -6.10 3.87
CA TRP A 34 -6.76 -6.67 3.96
C TRP A 34 -7.57 -6.25 2.72
N PRO A 35 -7.75 -7.14 1.73
CA PRO A 35 -8.61 -6.89 0.59
C PRO A 35 -10.10 -6.98 1.01
N HIS A 36 -10.87 -5.93 0.77
CA HIS A 36 -12.29 -5.87 1.10
C HIS A 36 -13.01 -4.86 0.19
N ASP A 37 -14.18 -5.23 -0.33
CA ASP A 37 -15.06 -4.37 -1.14
C ASP A 37 -14.36 -3.57 -2.26
N GLY A 38 -13.51 -4.25 -3.04
CA GLY A 38 -12.79 -3.64 -4.15
C GLY A 38 -11.62 -2.73 -3.76
N ALA A 39 -11.32 -2.63 -2.46
CA ALA A 39 -10.22 -1.86 -1.90
C ALA A 39 -9.22 -2.75 -1.16
N VAL A 40 -8.04 -2.19 -0.87
CA VAL A 40 -7.02 -2.81 -0.04
C VAL A 40 -6.76 -1.91 1.16
N TYR A 41 -6.98 -2.45 2.35
CA TYR A 41 -6.77 -1.76 3.61
C TYR A 41 -5.46 -2.20 4.24
N PHE A 42 -4.87 -1.29 5.02
CA PHE A 42 -3.78 -1.59 5.94
C PHE A 42 -3.87 -0.63 7.13
N THR A 43 -3.26 -1.01 8.24
CA THR A 43 -3.19 -0.17 9.43
C THR A 43 -1.77 0.32 9.65
N THR A 44 -1.64 1.53 10.19
CA THR A 44 -0.36 2.09 10.60
C THR A 44 -0.58 3.17 11.65
N GLN A 45 0.46 3.50 12.41
CA GLN A 45 0.40 4.62 13.34
C GLN A 45 0.26 5.94 12.58
N ARG A 46 -0.58 6.85 13.10
CA ARG A 46 -0.75 8.20 12.55
C ARG A 46 0.57 8.96 12.41
N ALA A 47 1.50 8.77 13.35
CA ALA A 47 2.81 9.42 13.35
C ALA A 47 3.82 8.81 12.35
N SER A 48 3.47 7.72 11.65
CA SER A 48 4.39 7.06 10.72
C SER A 48 4.71 7.96 9.51
N LEU A 49 5.92 7.81 8.97
CA LEU A 49 6.33 8.55 7.77
C LEU A 49 5.40 8.30 6.58
N LYS A 50 4.96 7.04 6.39
CA LYS A 50 4.03 6.65 5.32
C LYS A 50 2.66 7.35 5.47
N ALA A 51 2.14 7.48 6.68
CA ALA A 51 0.87 8.17 6.93
C ALA A 51 0.98 9.67 6.59
N ARG A 52 2.05 10.33 7.02
CA ARG A 52 2.32 11.75 6.68
C ARG A 52 2.47 11.97 5.18
N ARG A 53 3.18 11.08 4.48
CA ARG A 53 3.35 11.13 3.02
C ARG A 53 2.02 10.97 2.28
N ILE A 54 1.22 9.97 2.66
CA ILE A 54 -0.11 9.73 2.08
C ILE A 54 -1.05 10.92 2.33
N GLN A 55 -1.06 11.48 3.55
CA GLN A 55 -1.90 12.64 3.86
C GLN A 55 -1.60 13.85 2.96
N ARG A 56 -0.34 14.01 2.54
CA ARG A 56 0.09 15.16 1.75
C ARG A 56 -0.39 15.13 0.31
N ASN A 57 -0.34 13.97 -0.37
CA ASN A 57 -0.61 13.89 -1.80
C ASN A 57 -1.41 12.66 -2.26
N GLY A 58 -1.72 11.72 -1.36
CA GLY A 58 -2.48 10.50 -1.66
C GLY A 58 -1.80 9.50 -2.61
N ARG A 59 -0.63 9.81 -3.18
CA ARG A 59 0.00 8.98 -4.21
C ARG A 59 0.72 7.80 -3.58
N VAL A 60 0.37 6.60 -4.02
CA VAL A 60 0.99 5.35 -3.59
C VAL A 60 1.16 4.40 -4.77
N THR A 61 2.13 3.51 -4.66
CA THR A 61 2.23 2.30 -5.49
C THR A 61 2.14 1.09 -4.58
N VAL A 62 1.36 0.09 -5.00
CA VAL A 62 1.19 -1.16 -4.26
C VAL A 62 1.62 -2.31 -5.15
N HIS A 63 2.47 -3.18 -4.61
CA HIS A 63 2.87 -4.42 -5.25
C HIS A 63 2.57 -5.60 -4.32
N VAL A 64 2.10 -6.71 -4.90
CA VAL A 64 1.91 -7.99 -4.22
C VAL A 64 2.49 -9.10 -5.06
N GLY A 65 2.96 -10.16 -4.38
CA GLY A 65 3.67 -11.24 -5.04
C GLY A 65 5.16 -10.95 -5.18
N ARG A 66 5.79 -11.72 -6.06
CA ARG A 66 7.19 -11.60 -6.47
C ARG A 66 7.23 -11.16 -7.92
#